data_AF-A0A191HTN5-F1
#
_entry.id   AF-A0A191HTN5-F1
#
_cell.length_a   1.000
_cell.length_b   1.000
_cell.length_c   1.000
_cell.angle_alpha   90.00
_cell.angle_beta   90.00
_cell.angle_gamma   90.00
#
_symmetry.space_group_name_H-M   'P 1'
#
loop_
_entity.id
_entity.type
_entity.pdbx_description
1 polymer ?
#
loop_
_entity_poly.entity_id
_entity_poly.type
_entity_poly.pdbx_seq_one_letter_code
_entity_poly.pdbx_strand_id
1 'polypeptide(L)'
;MVVYNFTKNEMHNNIELIKSNTDIYFVVAGYNDKEKLQTIFDFHEFQENQETLDQMIRFQIYESFDFVSLLYMDLDGKEFIHSKVNLYLSKHVLVVLTDNIEWIEELLFKEIQECLDNIFIGREK
;
A
#
# COMPACT_ATOMS: atom_id res chain seq x y z
N MET A 1 -3.35 11.24 -1.33
CA MET A 1 -3.30 10.21 -0.28
C MET A 1 -4.71 9.89 0.14
N VAL A 2 -4.99 8.62 0.40
CA VAL A 2 -6.23 8.11 0.96
C VAL A 2 -5.92 7.15 2.10
N VAL A 3 -6.69 7.24 3.19
CA VAL A 3 -6.50 6.46 4.40
C VAL A 3 -7.81 5.76 4.75
N TYR A 4 -7.82 4.44 4.79
CA TYR A 4 -8.94 3.64 5.24
C TYR A 4 -8.68 3.07 6.61
N ASN A 5 -9.59 3.30 7.54
CA ASN A 5 -9.66 2.58 8.79
C ASN A 5 -10.56 1.35 8.60
N PHE A 6 -9.96 0.18 8.38
CA PHE A 6 -10.70 -1.07 8.18
C PHE A 6 -11.44 -1.53 9.44
N THR A 7 -10.92 -1.19 10.62
CA THR A 7 -11.59 -1.54 11.89
C THR A 7 -12.90 -0.78 12.09
N LYS A 8 -12.97 0.48 11.61
CA LYS A 8 -14.14 1.35 11.77
C LYS A 8 -14.97 1.53 10.50
N ASN A 9 -14.49 1.02 9.37
CA ASN A 9 -15.08 1.23 8.05
C ASN A 9 -15.24 2.72 7.68
N GLU A 10 -14.18 3.49 7.91
CA GLU A 10 -14.13 4.93 7.66
C GLU A 10 -12.99 5.30 6.70
N MET A 11 -13.23 6.30 5.85
CA MET A 11 -12.23 6.87 4.97
C MET A 11 -11.83 8.27 5.43
N HIS A 12 -10.53 8.56 5.37
CA HIS A 12 -9.95 9.84 5.72
C HIS A 12 -8.97 10.30 4.64
N ASN A 13 -8.86 11.61 4.46
CA ASN A 13 -7.93 12.22 3.51
C ASN A 13 -6.68 12.81 4.21
N ASN A 14 -6.58 12.65 5.54
CA ASN A 14 -5.45 13.13 6.33
C ASN A 14 -5.00 12.05 7.32
N ILE A 15 -3.69 11.79 7.31
CA ILE A 15 -3.02 10.80 8.14
C ILE A 15 -2.93 11.18 9.63
N GLU A 16 -3.07 12.46 9.96
CA GLU A 16 -3.08 12.95 11.35
C GLU A 16 -4.26 12.41 12.19
N LEU A 17 -5.21 11.71 11.54
CA LEU A 17 -6.35 11.08 12.18
C LEU A 17 -6.08 9.63 12.65
N ILE A 18 -4.91 9.07 12.37
CA ILE A 18 -4.49 7.75 12.86
C ILE A 18 -4.15 7.88 14.35
N LYS A 19 -5.14 7.53 15.19
CA LYS A 19 -5.12 7.78 16.64
C LYS A 19 -4.96 6.53 17.51
N SER A 20 -4.99 5.34 16.90
CA SER A 20 -5.04 4.08 17.67
C SER A 20 -4.06 3.04 17.14
N ASN A 21 -3.27 2.47 18.05
CA ASN A 21 -2.38 1.34 17.75
C ASN A 21 -3.12 -0.01 17.63
N THR A 22 -4.45 -0.01 17.75
CA THR A 22 -5.28 -1.22 17.64
C THR A 22 -6.06 -1.32 16.35
N ASP A 23 -6.27 -0.20 15.67
CA ASP A 23 -7.04 -0.16 14.44
C ASP A 23 -6.16 -0.63 13.26
N ILE A 24 -6.78 -1.28 12.29
CA ILE A 24 -6.12 -1.72 11.06
C ILE A 24 -6.33 -0.63 10.01
N TYR A 25 -5.23 -0.13 9.46
CA TYR A 25 -5.22 0.93 8.46
C TYR A 25 -4.68 0.45 7.12
N PHE A 26 -5.25 1.01 6.07
CA PHE A 26 -4.75 0.91 4.72
C PHE A 26 -4.53 2.31 4.16
N VAL A 27 -3.32 2.60 3.71
CA VAL A 27 -2.94 3.94 3.28
C VAL A 27 -2.42 3.86 1.85
N VAL A 28 -3.07 4.57 0.92
CA VAL A 28 -2.59 4.74 -0.45
C VAL A 28 -2.07 6.16 -0.60
N ALA A 29 -0.82 6.33 -0.98
CA ALA A 29 -0.20 7.65 -1.08
C ALA A 29 0.77 7.76 -2.25
N GLY A 30 1.09 9.01 -2.60
CA GLY A 30 2.09 9.29 -3.62
C GLY A 30 3.50 9.13 -3.04
N TYR A 31 4.50 8.91 -3.89
CA TYR A 31 5.90 8.90 -3.46
C TYR A 31 6.34 10.20 -2.77
N ASN A 32 5.68 11.34 -3.06
CA ASN A 32 5.93 12.61 -2.39
C ASN A 32 5.54 12.61 -0.89
N ASP A 33 4.69 11.68 -0.44
CA ASP A 33 4.28 11.53 0.96
C ASP A 33 5.20 10.58 1.76
N LYS A 34 6.20 9.97 1.12
CA LYS A 34 7.07 8.91 1.67
C LYS A 34 7.68 9.28 3.02
N GLU A 35 8.37 10.42 3.12
CA GLU A 35 9.08 10.83 4.35
C GLU A 35 8.11 11.03 5.53
N LYS A 36 6.92 11.60 5.24
CA LYS A 36 5.87 11.79 6.25
C LYS A 36 5.38 10.44 6.77
N LEU A 37 5.14 9.49 5.87
CA LEU A 37 4.68 8.14 6.20
C LEU A 37 5.72 7.33 6.96
N GLN A 38 6.99 7.43 6.57
CA GLN A 38 8.12 6.83 7.28
C GLN A 38 8.19 7.30 8.73
N THR A 39 8.01 8.60 8.94
CA THR A 39 8.05 9.19 10.29
C THR A 39 6.88 8.69 11.16
N ILE A 40 5.70 8.51 10.57
CA ILE A 40 4.49 8.14 11.31
C ILE A 40 4.46 6.65 11.65
N PHE A 41 4.88 5.80 10.71
CA PHE A 41 4.78 4.35 10.83
C PHE A 41 6.11 3.66 11.15
N ASP A 42 7.18 4.43 11.32
CA ASP A 42 8.51 3.95 11.69
C ASP A 42 9.04 2.83 10.78
N PHE A 43 8.78 2.95 9.47
CA PHE A 43 9.42 2.10 8.48
C PHE A 43 10.63 2.81 7.87
N HIS A 44 11.69 2.05 7.62
CA HIS A 44 12.90 2.59 7.02
C HIS A 44 12.89 2.43 5.50
N GLU A 45 13.58 3.35 4.82
CA GLU A 45 13.85 3.22 3.41
C GLU A 45 14.71 1.98 3.15
N PHE A 46 14.24 1.09 2.28
CA PHE A 46 15.15 0.23 1.55
C PHE A 46 16.04 1.14 0.69
N GLN A 47 17.36 1.12 0.90
CA GLN A 47 18.30 1.99 0.16
C GLN A 47 18.19 1.73 -1.35
N GLU A 48 17.39 2.53 -2.06
CA GLU A 48 17.15 2.52 -3.52
C GLU A 48 18.39 2.94 -4.35
N ASN A 49 19.57 2.94 -3.75
CA ASN A 49 20.80 3.30 -4.43
C ASN A 49 21.17 2.20 -5.42
N GLN A 50 20.70 2.35 -6.67
CA GLN A 50 21.06 1.60 -7.89
C GLN A 50 20.11 0.48 -8.35
N GLU A 51 18.79 0.69 -8.38
CA GLU A 51 17.90 -0.30 -9.04
C GLU A 51 17.84 -0.11 -10.56
N THR A 52 18.17 -1.18 -11.28
CA THR A 52 17.87 -1.38 -12.72
C THR A 52 16.46 -1.96 -12.88
N LEU A 53 15.90 -1.95 -14.10
CA LEU A 53 14.59 -2.53 -14.42
C LEU A 53 14.41 -3.97 -13.88
N ASP A 54 15.48 -4.76 -13.83
CA ASP A 54 15.48 -6.14 -13.33
C ASP A 54 15.34 -6.26 -11.80
N GLN A 55 15.47 -5.16 -11.06
CA GLN A 55 15.35 -5.12 -9.58
C GLN A 55 14.00 -4.57 -9.10
N MET A 56 13.06 -4.30 -10.02
CA MET A 56 11.78 -3.67 -9.73
C MET A 56 10.77 -4.54 -8.97
N ILE A 57 11.02 -5.85 -8.84
CA ILE A 57 10.22 -6.75 -8.00
C ILE A 57 11.09 -7.24 -6.84
N ARG A 58 10.69 -6.90 -5.61
CA ARG A 58 11.48 -7.18 -4.42
C ARG A 58 10.61 -7.53 -3.23
N PHE A 59 11.13 -8.39 -2.37
CA PHE A 59 10.54 -8.71 -1.07
C PHE A 59 11.63 -8.70 -0.01
N GLN A 60 11.38 -8.02 1.12
CA GLN A 60 12.33 -7.90 2.22
C GLN A 60 11.56 -7.88 3.55
N ILE A 61 11.95 -8.73 4.49
CA ILE A 61 11.39 -8.78 5.84
C ILE A 61 12.30 -7.97 6.76
N TYR A 62 11.72 -7.08 7.56
CA TYR A 62 12.36 -6.38 8.67
C TYR A 62 11.70 -6.75 9.99
N GLU A 63 12.31 -6.35 11.11
CA GLU A 63 11.78 -6.66 12.45
C GLU A 63 10.41 -6.03 12.71
N SER A 64 10.18 -4.81 12.21
CA SER A 64 8.95 -4.04 12.45
C SER A 64 7.99 -3.98 11.25
N PHE A 65 8.44 -4.34 10.04
CA PHE A 65 7.62 -4.32 8.82
C PHE A 65 8.17 -5.24 7.74
N ASP A 66 7.31 -5.66 6.82
CA ASP A 66 7.68 -6.27 5.55
C ASP A 66 7.60 -5.23 4.44
N PHE A 67 8.52 -5.32 3.48
CA PHE A 67 8.59 -4.48 2.31
C PHE A 67 8.44 -5.30 1.04
N VAL A 68 7.58 -4.83 0.14
CA VAL A 68 7.44 -5.38 -1.20
C VAL A 68 7.53 -4.24 -2.22
N SER A 69 8.36 -4.41 -3.24
CA SER A 69 8.33 -3.55 -4.43
C SER A 69 7.79 -4.36 -5.59
N LEU A 70 6.86 -3.78 -6.34
CA LEU A 70 6.22 -4.40 -7.49
C LEU A 70 6.29 -3.43 -8.68
N LEU A 71 6.43 -4.01 -9.86
CA LEU A 71 6.23 -3.29 -11.13
C LEU A 71 4.90 -3.74 -11.72
N TYR A 72 3.97 -2.81 -11.83
CA TYR A 72 2.79 -3.00 -12.67
C TYR A 72 3.13 -2.59 -14.10
N MET A 73 2.70 -3.39 -15.06
CA MET A 73 2.85 -3.09 -16.49
C MET A 73 1.52 -3.34 -17.18
N ASP A 74 1.09 -2.38 -17.99
CA ASP A 74 -0.11 -2.47 -18.82
C ASP A 74 0.20 -2.03 -20.25
N LEU A 75 -0.65 -2.46 -21.17
CA LEU A 75 -0.56 -2.10 -22.59
C LEU A 75 -1.80 -1.29 -22.97
N ASP A 76 -1.68 0.04 -22.94
CA ASP A 76 -2.74 0.93 -23.40
C ASP A 76 -2.45 1.39 -24.84
N GLY A 77 -3.33 1.03 -25.78
CA GLY A 77 -3.29 1.59 -27.13
C GLY A 77 -1.99 1.40 -27.93
N LYS A 78 -1.07 0.51 -27.49
CA LYS A 78 0.31 0.20 -27.98
C LYS A 78 1.48 0.87 -27.23
N GLU A 79 1.23 1.64 -26.17
CA GLU A 79 2.27 2.11 -25.26
C GLU A 79 2.32 1.24 -24.01
N PHE A 80 3.53 0.90 -23.55
CA PHE A 80 3.71 0.26 -22.25
C PHE A 80 3.62 1.32 -21.18
N ILE A 81 2.58 1.22 -20.35
CA ILE A 81 2.47 2.00 -19.13
C ILE A 81 3.04 1.14 -18.01
N HIS A 82 3.92 1.70 -17.19
CA HIS A 82 4.40 1.02 -16.00
C HIS A 82 4.23 1.92 -14.79
N SER A 83 3.91 1.31 -13.65
CA SER A 83 3.80 1.96 -12.36
C SER A 83 4.58 1.16 -11.34
N LYS A 84 5.42 1.84 -10.55
CA LYS A 84 6.07 1.22 -9.39
C LYS A 84 5.11 1.31 -8.22
N VAL A 85 4.98 0.20 -7.50
CA VAL A 85 4.15 0.10 -6.30
C VAL A 85 5.03 -0.43 -5.18
N ASN A 86 5.18 0.34 -4.12
CA ASN A 86 5.90 -0.07 -2.91
C ASN A 86 4.90 -0.30 -1.79
N LEU A 87 4.94 -1.48 -1.19
CA LEU A 87 4.10 -1.92 -0.10
C LEU A 87 4.94 -2.02 1.17
N TYR A 88 4.47 -1.40 2.25
CA TYR A 88 5.04 -1.53 3.59
C TYR A 88 3.96 -2.12 4.49
N LEU A 89 4.17 -3.35 4.95
CA LEU A 89 3.22 -4.09 5.76
C LEU A 89 3.74 -4.20 7.18
N SER A 90 3.00 -3.67 8.13
CA SER A 90 3.19 -3.90 9.56
C SER A 90 1.99 -4.65 10.12
N LYS A 91 2.02 -4.95 11.42
CA LYS A 91 0.92 -5.63 12.11
C LYS A 91 -0.44 -4.93 11.97
N HIS A 92 -0.45 -3.61 11.89
CA HIS A 92 -1.68 -2.80 11.94
C HIS A 92 -1.86 -1.88 10.74
N VAL A 93 -0.87 -1.79 9.85
CA VAL A 93 -0.89 -0.82 8.75
C VAL A 93 -0.30 -1.46 7.52
N LEU A 94 -1.00 -1.30 6.40
CA LEU A 94 -0.45 -1.49 5.07
C LEU A 94 -0.38 -0.14 4.36
N VAL A 95 0.83 0.30 4.04
CA VAL A 95 1.09 1.53 3.28
C VAL A 95 1.45 1.15 1.84
N VAL A 96 0.79 1.78 0.88
CA VAL A 96 1.02 1.65 -0.55
C VAL A 96 1.52 2.99 -1.07
N LEU A 97 2.75 3.03 -1.57
CA LEU A 97 3.31 4.16 -2.31
C LEU A 97 3.28 3.87 -3.81
N THR A 98 2.76 4.81 -4.58
CA THR A 98 2.63 4.69 -6.04
C THR A 98 2.76 6.05 -6.70
N ASP A 99 3.03 6.06 -8.00
CA ASP A 99 2.92 7.22 -8.89
C ASP A 99 1.48 7.45 -9.42
N ASN A 100 0.59 6.45 -9.32
CA ASN A 100 -0.80 6.54 -9.77
C ASN A 100 -1.79 6.17 -8.66
N ILE A 101 -2.10 7.15 -7.80
CA ILE A 101 -2.95 6.98 -6.60
C ILE A 101 -4.37 6.55 -6.98
N GLU A 102 -5.00 7.22 -7.95
CA GLU A 102 -6.42 6.99 -8.31
C GLU A 102 -6.63 5.57 -8.80
N TRP A 103 -5.79 5.10 -9.72
CA TRP A 103 -5.90 3.75 -10.27
C TRP A 103 -5.62 2.66 -9.22
N ILE A 104 -4.59 2.86 -8.39
CA ILE A 104 -4.23 1.91 -7.32
C ILE A 104 -5.33 1.86 -6.25
N GLU A 105 -5.94 2.99 -5.90
CA GLU A 105 -7.09 3.05 -5.02
C GLU A 105 -8.24 2.19 -5.56
N GLU A 106 -8.63 2.38 -6.82
CA GLU A 106 -9.69 1.59 -7.47
C GLU A 106 -9.38 0.09 -7.49
N LEU A 107 -8.15 -0.28 -7.89
CA LEU A 107 -7.71 -1.67 -7.96
C LEU A 107 -7.75 -2.32 -6.57
N LEU A 108 -7.13 -1.67 -5.58
CA LEU A 108 -7.02 -2.21 -4.22
C LEU A 108 -8.37 -2.28 -3.54
N PHE A 109 -9.26 -1.32 -3.76
CA PHE A 109 -10.62 -1.44 -3.26
C PHE A 109 -11.33 -2.67 -3.78
N LYS A 110 -11.25 -2.93 -5.09
CA LYS A 110 -11.87 -4.10 -5.70
C LYS A 110 -11.27 -5.38 -5.12
N GLU A 111 -9.95 -5.51 -5.09
CA GLU A 111 -9.27 -6.71 -4.62
C GLU A 111 -9.44 -6.94 -3.10
N ILE A 112 -9.41 -5.87 -2.29
CA ILE A 112 -9.66 -5.98 -0.84
C ILE A 112 -11.12 -6.32 -0.58
N GLN A 113 -12.06 -5.72 -1.30
CA GLN A 113 -13.48 -6.05 -1.16
C GLN A 113 -13.73 -7.53 -1.51
N GLU A 114 -13.17 -8.02 -2.61
CA GLU A 114 -13.24 -9.44 -2.98
C GLU A 114 -12.55 -10.35 -1.93
N CYS A 115 -11.39 -9.95 -1.39
CA CYS A 115 -10.70 -10.71 -0.35
C CYS A 115 -11.49 -10.77 0.96
N LEU A 116 -12.05 -9.65 1.39
CA LEU A 116 -12.89 -9.58 2.59
C LEU A 116 -14.19 -10.36 2.40
N ASP A 117 -14.86 -10.23 1.26
CA ASP A 117 -16.03 -11.02 0.93
C ASP A 117 -15.70 -12.52 1.02
N ASN A 118 -14.56 -12.96 0.48
CA ASN A 118 -14.12 -14.35 0.59
C ASN A 118 -13.80 -14.80 2.04
N ILE A 119 -13.23 -13.92 2.87
CA ILE A 119 -12.92 -14.22 4.29
C ILE A 119 -14.20 -14.25 5.15
N PHE A 120 -15.16 -13.37 4.89
CA PHE A 120 -16.40 -13.25 5.67
C PHE A 120 -17.50 -14.22 5.21
N ILE A 121 -17.58 -14.56 3.92
CA ILE A 121 -18.45 -15.65 3.42
C ILE A 121 -18.03 -17.00 4.03
N GLY A 122 -16.75 -17.16 4.38
CA GLY A 122 -16.26 -18.33 5.12
C GLY A 122 -16.72 -18.43 6.58
N ARG A 123 -17.37 -17.40 7.14
CA ARG A 123 -17.87 -17.37 8.55
C ARG A 123 -19.38 -17.61 8.68
N GLU A 124 -20.12 -17.66 7.58
CA GLU A 124 -21.53 -18.10 7.56
C GLU A 124 -21.63 -19.57 7.10
N LYS A 125 -21.12 -20.52 7.90
CA LYS A 125 -21.52 -21.94 7.88
C LYS A 125 -21.51 -22.55 9.27
#